data_AF-A0A0A2BN12-F1
#
_entry.id   AF-A0A0A2BN12-F1
#
_cell.length_a   1.000
_cell.length_b   1.000
_cell.length_c   1.000
_cell.angle_alpha   90.00
_cell.angle_beta   90.00
_cell.angle_gamma   90.00
#
_symmetry.space_group_name_H-M   'P 1'
#
loop_
_entity.id
_entity.type
_entity.pdbx_description
1 polymer ?
#
loop_
_entity_poly.entity_id
_entity_poly.type
_entity_poly.pdbx_seq_one_letter_code
_entity_poly.pdbx_strand_id
1 'polypeptide(L)' 'MSNKIIFSLIKTSCGRAKYNDLASKEGFIAKARLAWFILIASIRDLNIKNNQ' A
#
# COMPACT_ATOMS: atom_id res chain seq x y z
N MET A 1 11.79 -7.84 -10.94
CA MET A 1 11.98 -6.37 -11.01
C MET A 1 11.38 -5.75 -9.77
N SER A 2 12.21 -5.17 -8.91
CA SER A 2 11.79 -4.63 -7.61
C SER A 2 10.72 -3.55 -7.80
N ASN A 3 9.61 -3.68 -7.07
CA ASN A 3 8.41 -2.85 -7.18
C ASN A 3 8.63 -1.44 -6.58
N LYS A 4 9.65 -0.73 -7.10
CA LYS A 4 10.20 0.53 -6.60
C LYS A 4 9.20 1.69 -6.69
N ILE A 5 8.25 1.57 -7.61
CA ILE A 5 7.17 2.55 -7.84
C ILE A 5 6.20 2.54 -6.65
N ILE A 6 5.78 1.35 -6.18
CA ILE A 6 4.86 1.22 -5.04
C ILE A 6 5.51 1.73 -3.75
N PHE A 7 6.79 1.40 -3.54
CA PHE A 7 7.56 1.92 -2.40
C PHE A 7 7.78 3.45 -2.44
N SER A 8 7.65 4.08 -3.61
CA SER A 8 7.73 5.54 -3.78
C SER A 8 6.37 6.23 -3.59
N LEU A 9 5.28 5.52 -3.88
CA LEU A 9 3.90 5.98 -3.64
C LEU A 9 3.52 5.82 -2.15
N ILE A 10 4.03 4.80 -1.49
CA ILE A 10 3.80 4.53 -0.06
C ILE A 10 4.99 5.09 0.73
N LYS A 11 4.93 6.38 1.05
CA LYS A 11 5.95 7.08 1.87
C LYS A 11 5.90 6.68 3.35
N THR A 12 4.76 6.19 3.83
CA THR A 12 4.56 5.86 5.25
C THR A 12 5.03 4.45 5.59
N SER A 13 5.71 4.32 6.74
CA SER A 13 6.20 3.04 7.28
C SER A 13 5.05 2.05 7.53
N CYS A 14 3.92 2.56 8.02
CA CYS A 14 2.70 1.79 8.26
C CYS A 14 2.14 1.17 6.97
N GLY A 15 2.11 1.95 5.87
CA GLY A 15 1.66 1.47 4.57
C GLY A 15 2.59 0.40 3.97
N ARG A 16 3.91 0.55 4.13
CA ARG A 16 4.90 -0.43 3.66
C ARG A 16 4.78 -1.77 4.38
N ALA A 17 4.60 -1.76 5.70
CA ALA A 17 4.40 -2.97 6.49
C ALA A 17 3.12 -3.71 6.06
N LYS A 18 2.02 -2.96 5.86
CA LYS A 18 0.75 -3.52 5.39
C LYS A 18 0.84 -4.07 3.97
N TYR A 19 1.54 -3.37 3.07
CA TYR A 19 1.83 -3.85 1.73
C TYR A 19 2.58 -5.18 1.77
N ASN A 20 3.61 -5.28 2.61
CA ASN A 20 4.41 -6.50 2.72
C ASN A 20 3.61 -7.68 3.29
N ASP A 21 2.73 -7.45 4.27
CA ASP A 21 1.83 -8.48 4.83
C ASP A 21 0.85 -9.01 3.78
N LEU A 22 0.21 -8.12 3.02
CA LEU A 22 -0.72 -8.54 1.97
C LEU A 22 0.01 -9.10 0.74
N ALA A 23 1.20 -8.61 0.41
CA ALA A 23 2.00 -9.08 -0.72
C ALA A 23 2.56 -10.49 -0.47
N SER A 24 2.74 -10.84 0.80
CA SER A 24 3.10 -12.20 1.24
C SER A 24 1.93 -13.20 1.09
N LYS A 25 0.69 -12.73 0.86
CA LYS A 25 -0.47 -13.59 0.61
C LYS A 25 -0.63 -13.82 -0.90
N GLU A 26 -0.30 -15.03 -1.33
CA GLU A 26 -0.45 -15.45 -2.72
C GLU A 26 -1.89 -15.88 -3.00
N GLY A 27 -2.67 -14.96 -3.59
CA GLY A 27 -4.01 -15.23 -4.06
C GLY A 27 -4.52 -14.11 -4.96
N PHE A 28 -5.22 -14.46 -6.05
CA PHE A 28 -5.79 -13.47 -6.99
C PHE A 28 -6.69 -12.46 -6.28
N ILE A 29 -7.51 -12.96 -5.34
CA ILE A 29 -8.39 -12.16 -4.48
C ILE A 29 -7.59 -11.32 -3.47
N ALA A 30 -6.51 -11.88 -2.91
CA ALA A 30 -5.65 -11.17 -1.97
C ALA A 30 -4.95 -9.97 -2.64
N LYS A 31 -4.44 -10.16 -3.87
CA LYS A 31 -3.86 -9.08 -4.68
C LYS A 31 -4.88 -8.02 -5.08
N ALA A 32 -6.11 -8.41 -5.45
CA ALA A 32 -7.17 -7.45 -5.76
C ALA A 32 -7.53 -6.58 -4.54
N ARG A 33 -7.66 -7.19 -3.36
CA ARG A 33 -7.88 -6.48 -2.10
C ARG A 33 -6.70 -5.58 -1.73
N LEU A 34 -5.47 -6.01 -2.03
CA LEU A 34 -4.25 -5.24 -1.83
C LEU A 34 -4.21 -4.01 -2.73
N ALA A 35 -4.50 -4.16 -4.03
CA ALA A 35 -4.60 -3.05 -4.97
C ALA A 35 -5.70 -2.07 -4.56
N TRP A 36 -6.88 -2.56 -4.17
CA TRP A 36 -7.96 -1.74 -3.64
C TRP A 36 -7.55 -0.99 -2.36
N PHE A 37 -6.85 -1.67 -1.44
CA PHE A 37 -6.35 -1.06 -0.21
C PHE A 37 -5.34 0.04 -0.51
N ILE A 38 -4.38 -0.17 -1.43
CA ILE A 38 -3.42 0.86 -1.85
C ILE A 38 -4.15 2.05 -2.48
N LEU A 39 -5.18 1.80 -3.29
CA LEU A 39 -5.93 2.86 -3.98
C LEU A 39 -6.65 3.74 -2.96
N ILE A 40 -7.39 3.14 -2.02
CA ILE A 40 -8.06 3.87 -0.93
C ILE A 40 -7.05 4.52 0.02
N ALA A 41 -5.98 3.80 0.38
CA ALA A 41 -4.94 4.31 1.26
C ALA A 41 -4.24 5.51 0.62
N SER A 42 -3.88 5.47 -0.66
CA SER A 42 -3.23 6.60 -1.35
C SER A 42 -4.15 7.81 -1.44
N ILE A 43 -5.45 7.61 -1.68
CA ILE A 43 -6.45 8.70 -1.66
C ILE A 43 -6.57 9.32 -0.27
N ARG A 44 -6.60 8.50 0.80
CA ARG A 44 -6.69 9.01 2.18
C ARG A 44 -5.38 9.57 2.71
N ASP A 45 -4.24 8.98 2.37
CA ASP A 45 -2.89 9.38 2.81
C ASP A 45 -2.54 10.76 2.23
N LEU A 46 -3.03 11.10 1.03
CA LEU A 46 -3.00 12.47 0.50
C LEU A 46 -3.84 13.46 1.33
N ASN A 47 -4.92 12.99 1.96
CA ASN A 47 -5.77 13.79 2.83
C ASN A 47 -5.27 13.84 4.29
N ILE A 48 -4.38 12.93 4.70
CA ILE A 48 -3.72 12.91 6.02
C ILE A 48 -2.32 13.53 5.87
N LYS A 49 -2.21 14.67 5.19
CA LYS A 49 -1.14 15.63 5.46
C LYS A 49 -1.56 16.46 6.66
N ASN A 50 -1.49 15.92 7.89
CA ASN A 50 -1.35 16.77 9.09
C ASN A 50 -1.13 16.06 10.44
N ASN A 51 -0.77 14.77 10.54
CA ASN A 51 -0.17 14.26 11.79
C ASN A 51 0.52 12.88 11.65
N GLN A 52 1.69 12.80 11.01
CA GLN A 52 2.65 11.71 11.25
C GLN A 52 4.08 12.12 10.89
#